data_AF-A0A958NZJ1-F1
#
_entry.id   AF-A0A958NZJ1-F1
#
_cell.length_a   1.000
_cell.length_b   1.000
_cell.length_c   1.000
_cell.angle_alpha   90.00
_cell.angle_beta   90.00
_cell.angle_gamma   90.00
#
_symmetry.space_group_name_H-M   'P 1'
#
loop_
_entity.id
_entity.type
_entity.pdbx_description
1 polymer ?
#
loop_
_entity_poly.entity_id
_entity_poly.type
_entity_poly.pdbx_seq_one_letter_code
_entity_poly.pdbx_strand_id
1 'polypeptide(L)'
;MDIFGYTEYRKAFADLFSHLKEMRGQRWSIALLAKNLGIQASYVTNVTKERAHFSADQIHMIGESIGLSNLETEFLVLLMEWERSTFLQRKKQLKKQIAEFQHRHLSSQRYVESNKLSLSDTDLQTYYLDPHIELIHLYLGLPGKSQNEKDIAGIFHLSPESVGQIIDFLQSKKLIEFQNGRWVRHRIQQHLSAESPLCQPHQQLVRFQTIEKLGRLEKQDLYTFMATVTMDEDTRLQIQAQFLKFLKKAESLVKSSKPKGIYQLQFDMFPWFKGD
;
A
#
# COMPACT_ATOMS: atom_id res chain seq x y z
N MET A 1 1.16 -11.99 -7.80
CA MET A 1 2.45 -11.57 -8.39
C MET A 1 2.44 -10.06 -8.58
N ASP A 2 3.57 -9.37 -8.44
CA ASP A 2 3.66 -7.91 -8.64
C ASP A 2 4.30 -7.60 -9.99
N ILE A 3 3.48 -7.25 -10.98
CA ILE A 3 3.92 -6.97 -12.36
C ILE A 3 4.74 -5.68 -12.43
N PHE A 4 4.50 -4.70 -11.53
CA PHE A 4 5.17 -3.40 -11.57
C PHE A 4 6.64 -3.47 -11.13
N GLY A 5 7.07 -4.56 -10.50
CA GLY A 5 8.46 -4.78 -10.10
C GLY A 5 9.41 -5.19 -11.25
N TYR A 6 8.89 -5.40 -12.46
CA TYR A 6 9.69 -5.85 -13.59
C TYR A 6 10.28 -4.70 -14.40
N THR A 7 11.51 -4.89 -14.88
CA THR A 7 12.19 -4.03 -15.86
C THR A 7 12.10 -4.57 -17.28
N GLU A 8 11.76 -5.85 -17.42
CA GLU A 8 11.69 -6.58 -18.67
C GLU A 8 10.35 -7.30 -18.79
N TYR A 9 9.60 -7.00 -19.85
CA TYR A 9 8.25 -7.54 -20.04
C TYR A 9 8.27 -9.03 -20.39
N ARG A 10 9.32 -9.51 -21.07
CA ARG A 10 9.43 -10.94 -21.44
C ARG A 10 9.63 -11.82 -20.22
N LYS A 11 10.48 -11.37 -19.29
CA LYS A 11 10.64 -11.99 -17.97
C LYS A 11 9.35 -11.90 -17.15
N ALA A 12 8.67 -10.75 -17.17
CA ALA A 12 7.37 -10.60 -16.52
C ALA A 12 6.34 -11.62 -17.03
N PHE A 13 6.24 -11.83 -18.35
CA PHE A 13 5.37 -12.85 -18.91
C PHE A 13 5.81 -14.29 -18.57
N ALA A 14 7.11 -14.58 -18.58
CA ALA A 14 7.62 -15.91 -18.22
C ALA A 14 7.23 -16.29 -16.77
N ASP A 15 7.40 -15.37 -15.84
CA ASP A 15 7.04 -15.55 -14.43
C ASP A 15 5.51 -15.60 -14.26
N LEU A 16 4.77 -14.75 -14.97
CA LEU A 16 3.30 -14.72 -14.93
C LEU A 16 2.68 -16.03 -15.41
N PHE A 17 3.20 -16.57 -16.51
CA PHE A 17 2.76 -17.85 -17.07
C PHE A 17 3.10 -19.02 -16.15
N SER A 18 4.28 -18.99 -15.53
CA SER A 18 4.66 -19.99 -14.52
C SER A 18 3.72 -19.95 -13.31
N HIS A 19 3.42 -18.76 -12.81
CA HIS A 19 2.49 -18.56 -11.71
C HIS A 19 1.05 -19.00 -12.05
N LEU A 20 0.56 -18.71 -13.26
CA LEU A 20 -0.75 -19.17 -13.72
C LEU A 20 -0.83 -20.70 -13.83
N LYS A 21 0.27 -21.35 -14.23
CA LYS A 21 0.36 -22.82 -14.26
C LYS A 21 0.24 -23.41 -12.85
N GLU A 22 0.91 -22.82 -11.87
CA GLU A 22 0.82 -23.24 -10.47
C GLU A 22 -0.59 -23.06 -9.92
N MET A 23 -1.23 -21.92 -10.19
CA MET A 23 -2.56 -21.57 -9.69
C MET A 23 -3.70 -22.37 -10.33
N ARG A 24 -3.65 -22.58 -11.66
CA ARG A 24 -4.75 -23.16 -12.43
C ARG A 24 -4.50 -24.62 -12.82
N GLY A 25 -3.30 -25.15 -12.57
CA GLY A 25 -2.93 -26.53 -12.85
C GLY A 25 -3.19 -26.94 -14.31
N GLN A 26 -3.79 -28.11 -14.51
CA GLN A 26 -4.07 -28.66 -15.84
C GLN A 26 -5.07 -27.82 -16.68
N ARG A 27 -5.81 -26.90 -16.06
CA ARG A 27 -6.76 -26.02 -16.77
C ARG A 27 -6.09 -24.86 -17.49
N TRP A 28 -4.77 -24.71 -17.33
CA TRP A 28 -3.98 -23.68 -18.00
C TRP A 28 -2.82 -24.31 -18.77
N SER A 29 -2.63 -23.86 -20.01
CA SER A 29 -1.43 -24.17 -20.79
C SER A 29 -1.16 -23.05 -21.79
N ILE A 30 0.11 -22.90 -22.18
CA ILE A 30 0.51 -21.99 -23.27
C ILE A 30 -0.22 -22.35 -24.57
N ALA A 31 -0.45 -23.64 -24.82
CA ALA A 31 -1.18 -24.11 -26.00
C ALA A 31 -2.64 -23.63 -26.00
N LEU A 32 -3.32 -23.70 -24.84
CA LEU A 32 -4.69 -23.22 -24.69
C LEU A 32 -4.79 -21.70 -24.84
N LEU A 33 -3.86 -20.97 -24.22
CA LEU A 33 -3.77 -19.51 -24.35
C LEU A 33 -3.55 -19.12 -25.81
N ALA A 34 -2.58 -19.72 -26.48
CA ALA A 34 -2.26 -19.43 -27.88
C ALA A 34 -3.44 -19.71 -28.81
N LYS A 35 -4.17 -20.81 -28.59
CA LYS A 35 -5.39 -21.14 -29.32
C LYS A 35 -6.46 -20.06 -29.17
N ASN A 36 -6.71 -19.59 -27.94
CA ASN A 36 -7.72 -18.56 -27.68
C ASN A 36 -7.36 -17.20 -28.29
N LEU A 37 -6.07 -16.91 -28.40
CA LEU A 37 -5.54 -15.67 -28.97
C LEU A 37 -5.34 -15.74 -30.50
N GLY A 38 -5.59 -16.90 -31.13
CA GLY A 38 -5.34 -17.09 -32.56
C GLY A 38 -3.86 -17.02 -32.96
N ILE A 39 -2.94 -17.34 -32.05
CA ILE A 39 -1.48 -17.32 -32.29
C ILE A 39 -0.86 -18.71 -32.11
N GLN A 40 0.36 -18.89 -32.63
CA GLN A 40 1.08 -20.16 -32.46
C GLN A 40 1.68 -20.27 -31.05
N ALA A 41 1.54 -21.43 -30.40
CA ALA A 41 2.12 -21.68 -29.07
C ALA A 41 3.66 -21.58 -29.05
N SER A 42 4.31 -21.94 -30.16
CA SER A 42 5.75 -21.74 -30.37
C SER A 42 6.14 -20.27 -30.32
N TYR A 43 5.31 -19.38 -30.88
CA TYR A 43 5.54 -17.93 -30.84
C TYR A 43 5.48 -17.40 -29.42
N VAL A 44 4.47 -17.78 -28.62
CA VAL A 44 4.37 -17.41 -27.19
C VAL A 44 5.62 -17.86 -26.43
N THR A 45 6.05 -19.10 -26.66
CA THR A 45 7.27 -19.66 -26.03
C THR A 45 8.54 -18.92 -26.46
N ASN A 46 8.62 -18.51 -27.73
CA ASN A 46 9.76 -17.77 -28.24
C ASN A 46 9.85 -16.37 -27.63
N VAL A 47 8.71 -15.70 -27.36
CA VAL A 47 8.71 -14.41 -26.68
C VAL A 47 9.21 -14.56 -25.24
N THR A 48 8.73 -15.55 -24.48
CA THR A 48 9.21 -15.79 -23.11
C THR A 48 10.65 -16.27 -23.02
N LYS A 49 11.23 -16.76 -24.14
CA LYS A 49 12.65 -17.13 -24.26
C LYS A 49 13.48 -16.03 -24.92
N GLU A 50 12.97 -14.82 -25.01
CA GLU A 50 13.67 -13.64 -25.54
C GLU A 50 14.05 -13.72 -27.03
N ARG A 51 13.39 -14.59 -27.80
CA ARG A 51 13.64 -14.81 -29.25
C ARG A 51 12.65 -14.07 -30.16
N ALA A 52 11.62 -13.47 -29.59
CA ALA A 52 10.59 -12.73 -30.31
C ALA A 52 10.01 -11.63 -29.42
N HIS A 53 9.15 -10.78 -30.01
CA HIS A 53 8.40 -9.76 -29.28
C HIS A 53 6.91 -9.83 -29.58
N PHE A 54 6.07 -9.75 -28.55
CA PHE A 54 4.65 -9.44 -28.70
C PHE A 54 4.43 -8.03 -29.29
N SER A 55 3.29 -7.83 -29.97
CA SER A 55 2.73 -6.51 -30.27
C SER A 55 1.93 -5.97 -29.07
N ALA A 56 1.62 -4.67 -29.10
CA ALA A 56 0.74 -4.06 -28.09
C ALA A 56 -0.64 -4.75 -28.03
N ASP A 57 -1.24 -5.03 -29.20
CA ASP A 57 -2.53 -5.73 -29.28
C ASP A 57 -2.45 -7.14 -28.67
N GLN A 58 -1.37 -7.86 -28.92
CA GLN A 58 -1.16 -9.19 -28.33
C GLN A 58 -1.03 -9.11 -26.81
N ILE A 59 -0.31 -8.12 -26.28
CA ILE A 59 -0.24 -7.88 -24.84
C ILE A 59 -1.64 -7.59 -24.27
N HIS A 60 -2.44 -6.80 -24.97
CA HIS A 60 -3.80 -6.47 -24.55
C HIS A 60 -4.71 -7.70 -24.53
N MET A 61 -4.74 -8.49 -25.62
CA MET A 61 -5.53 -9.72 -25.68
C MET A 61 -5.07 -10.74 -24.64
N ILE A 62 -3.76 -10.88 -24.42
CA ILE A 62 -3.23 -11.73 -23.35
C ILE A 62 -3.75 -11.24 -22.00
N GLY A 63 -3.64 -9.93 -21.73
CA GLY A 63 -4.11 -9.30 -20.50
C GLY A 63 -5.57 -9.60 -20.21
N GLU A 64 -6.45 -9.38 -21.18
CA GLU A 64 -7.87 -9.69 -21.07
C GLU A 64 -8.12 -11.19 -20.79
N SER A 65 -7.45 -12.07 -21.54
CA SER A 65 -7.65 -13.52 -21.43
C SER A 65 -7.23 -14.12 -20.07
N ILE A 66 -6.25 -13.51 -19.40
CA ILE A 66 -5.75 -13.99 -18.11
C ILE A 66 -6.23 -13.16 -16.91
N GLY A 67 -6.92 -12.05 -17.17
CA GLY A 67 -7.52 -11.18 -16.15
C GLY A 67 -6.57 -10.14 -15.57
N LEU A 68 -5.65 -9.60 -16.37
CA LEU A 68 -4.85 -8.44 -15.97
C LEU A 68 -5.73 -7.18 -15.94
N SER A 69 -5.43 -6.30 -15.00
CA SER A 69 -6.02 -4.96 -14.99
C SER A 69 -5.51 -4.12 -16.17
N ASN A 70 -6.27 -3.08 -16.53
CA ASN A 70 -5.86 -2.13 -17.57
C ASN A 70 -4.46 -1.56 -17.30
N LEU A 71 -4.15 -1.27 -16.04
CA LEU A 71 -2.87 -0.67 -15.66
C LEU A 71 -1.71 -1.65 -15.72
N GLU A 72 -1.90 -2.91 -15.35
CA GLU A 72 -0.89 -3.95 -15.54
C GLU A 72 -0.61 -4.18 -17.03
N THR A 73 -1.65 -4.13 -17.85
CA THR A 73 -1.56 -4.26 -19.30
C THR A 73 -0.81 -3.07 -19.93
N GLU A 74 -1.19 -1.84 -19.57
CA GLU A 74 -0.49 -0.62 -19.99
C GLU A 74 0.98 -0.63 -19.60
N PHE A 75 1.30 -1.08 -18.39
CA PHE A 75 2.67 -1.19 -17.92
C PHE A 75 3.49 -2.21 -18.74
N LEU A 76 2.92 -3.38 -19.04
CA LEU A 76 3.57 -4.40 -19.87
C LEU A 76 3.78 -3.91 -21.31
N VAL A 77 2.84 -3.15 -21.87
CA VAL A 77 3.02 -2.49 -23.18
C VAL A 77 4.18 -1.50 -23.12
N LEU A 78 4.23 -0.67 -22.07
CA LEU A 78 5.29 0.33 -21.89
C LEU A 78 6.69 -0.31 -21.79
N LEU A 79 6.81 -1.41 -21.03
CA LEU A 79 8.05 -2.20 -20.96
C LEU A 79 8.41 -2.81 -22.33
N MET A 80 7.43 -3.32 -23.07
CA MET A 80 7.63 -3.87 -24.41
C MET A 80 8.11 -2.82 -25.41
N GLU A 81 7.53 -1.63 -25.41
CA GLU A 81 7.99 -0.53 -26.26
C GLU A 81 9.43 -0.14 -25.96
N TRP A 82 9.79 -0.12 -24.67
CA TRP A 82 11.16 0.20 -24.25
C TRP A 82 12.17 -0.85 -24.72
N GLU A 83 11.83 -2.14 -24.58
CA GLU A 83 12.69 -3.23 -25.04
C GLU A 83 12.88 -3.23 -26.56
N ARG A 84 11.81 -2.97 -27.32
CA ARG A 84 11.85 -2.95 -28.81
C ARG A 84 12.48 -1.70 -29.39
N SER A 85 12.46 -0.58 -28.67
CA SER A 85 12.96 0.70 -29.19
C SER A 85 14.48 0.66 -29.37
N THR A 86 14.94 0.82 -30.61
CA THR A 86 16.36 0.99 -30.96
C THR A 86 16.79 2.46 -30.91
N PHE A 87 15.84 3.40 -30.97
CA PHE A 87 16.13 4.83 -30.94
C PHE A 87 16.43 5.32 -29.51
N LEU A 88 17.65 5.82 -29.29
CA LEU A 88 18.18 6.12 -27.94
C LEU A 88 17.36 7.17 -27.19
N GLN A 89 16.91 8.24 -27.86
CA GLN A 89 16.13 9.30 -27.20
C GLN A 89 14.77 8.78 -26.74
N ARG A 90 14.05 8.04 -27.60
CA ARG A 90 12.79 7.39 -27.22
C ARG A 90 13.01 6.38 -26.09
N LYS A 91 14.11 5.62 -26.11
CA LYS A 91 14.44 4.66 -25.04
C LYS A 91 14.65 5.35 -23.69
N LYS A 92 15.31 6.53 -23.67
CA LYS A 92 15.43 7.36 -22.45
C LYS A 92 14.08 7.87 -21.96
N GLN A 93 13.23 8.37 -22.86
CA GLN A 93 11.88 8.82 -22.52
C GLN A 93 11.02 7.69 -21.93
N LEU A 94 10.99 6.54 -22.58
CA LEU A 94 10.26 5.36 -22.11
C LEU A 94 10.78 4.88 -20.75
N LYS A 95 12.10 4.88 -20.52
CA LYS A 95 12.68 4.54 -19.21
C LYS A 95 12.20 5.48 -18.11
N LYS A 96 12.10 6.78 -18.39
CA LYS A 96 11.55 7.77 -17.46
C LYS A 96 10.07 7.50 -17.17
N GLN A 97 9.27 7.23 -18.20
CA GLN A 97 7.85 6.88 -18.04
C GLN A 97 7.66 5.60 -17.22
N ILE A 98 8.51 4.57 -17.43
CA ILE A 98 8.50 3.34 -16.63
C ILE A 98 8.77 3.66 -15.17
N ALA A 99 9.80 4.45 -14.86
CA ALA A 99 10.12 4.83 -13.49
C ALA A 99 8.98 5.64 -12.84
N GLU A 100 8.35 6.57 -13.55
CA GLU A 100 7.19 7.32 -13.09
C GLU A 100 5.97 6.41 -12.85
N PHE A 101 5.76 5.42 -13.74
CA PHE A 101 4.69 4.44 -13.60
C PHE A 101 4.93 3.57 -12.35
N GLN A 102 6.14 3.04 -12.18
CA GLN A 102 6.52 2.26 -11.00
C GLN A 102 6.40 3.08 -9.71
N HIS A 103 6.86 4.33 -9.70
CA HIS A 103 6.74 5.21 -8.55
C HIS A 103 5.28 5.48 -8.16
N ARG A 104 4.41 5.74 -9.15
CA ARG A 104 2.96 5.89 -8.91
C ARG A 104 2.32 4.62 -8.37
N HIS A 105 2.79 3.45 -8.78
CA HIS A 105 2.25 2.15 -8.38
C HIS A 105 2.84 1.60 -7.08
N LEU A 106 4.02 2.05 -6.67
CA LEU A 106 4.64 1.77 -5.37
C LEU A 106 4.11 2.67 -4.25
N SER A 107 3.27 3.66 -4.56
CA SER A 107 2.59 4.46 -3.55
C SER A 107 1.52 3.61 -2.84
N SER A 108 1.48 3.68 -1.52
CA SER A 108 0.73 2.83 -0.59
C SER A 108 -0.81 2.85 -0.75
N GLN A 109 -1.35 3.64 -1.67
CA GLN A 109 -2.77 4.00 -1.73
C GLN A 109 -3.70 2.91 -2.24
N ARG A 110 -3.21 1.88 -2.92
CA ARG A 110 -4.06 0.83 -3.51
C ARG A 110 -4.21 -0.42 -2.66
N TYR A 111 -3.55 -0.50 -1.51
CA TYR A 111 -3.55 -1.72 -0.70
C TYR A 111 -4.80 -1.89 0.20
N VAL A 112 -5.74 -0.94 0.20
CA VAL A 112 -6.94 -1.03 1.04
C VAL A 112 -8.19 -0.69 0.23
N GLU A 113 -9.01 -1.70 -0.05
CA GLU A 113 -10.32 -1.60 -0.72
C GLU A 113 -11.27 -0.66 0.03
N SER A 114 -12.14 0.08 -0.69
CA SER A 114 -12.94 1.18 -0.14
C SER A 114 -14.45 0.89 -0.16
N ASN A 115 -15.09 0.85 1.01
CA ASN A 115 -16.52 1.11 1.23
C ASN A 115 -16.62 2.34 2.16
N LYS A 116 -17.21 3.45 1.68
CA LYS A 116 -16.94 4.81 2.20
C LYS A 116 -18.01 5.35 3.17
N LEU A 117 -17.58 5.78 4.35
CA LEU A 117 -18.03 7.03 4.97
C LEU A 117 -17.10 8.14 4.42
N SER A 118 -17.66 9.21 3.87
CA SER A 118 -16.91 10.34 3.30
C SER A 118 -16.90 11.48 4.30
N LEU A 119 -15.77 11.73 4.96
CA LEU A 119 -15.55 12.97 5.71
C LEU A 119 -15.40 14.15 4.74
N SER A 120 -15.85 15.34 5.16
CA SER A 120 -15.55 16.58 4.44
C SER A 120 -14.07 16.98 4.63
N ASP A 121 -13.54 17.88 3.79
CA ASP A 121 -12.15 18.34 3.93
C ASP A 121 -11.87 18.99 5.30
N THR A 122 -12.84 19.71 5.86
CA THR A 122 -12.75 20.27 7.21
C THR A 122 -12.74 19.19 8.27
N ASP A 123 -13.53 18.14 8.11
CA ASP A 123 -13.55 17.01 9.05
C ASP A 123 -12.27 16.17 8.95
N LEU A 124 -11.68 16.06 7.75
CA LEU A 124 -10.38 15.44 7.55
C LEU A 124 -9.28 16.23 8.25
N GLN A 125 -9.32 17.56 8.17
CA GLN A 125 -8.38 18.41 8.91
C GLN A 125 -8.50 18.18 10.41
N THR A 126 -9.73 18.21 10.96
CA THR A 126 -9.95 17.91 12.38
C THR A 126 -9.39 16.54 12.72
N TYR A 127 -9.76 15.49 11.98
CA TYR A 127 -9.38 14.12 12.28
C TYR A 127 -7.87 13.86 12.21
N TYR A 128 -7.16 14.43 11.21
CA TYR A 128 -5.74 14.13 10.98
C TYR A 128 -4.75 15.10 11.64
N LEU A 129 -5.18 16.32 11.98
CA LEU A 129 -4.33 17.31 12.64
C LEU A 129 -4.37 17.24 14.17
N ASP A 130 -5.15 16.33 14.75
CA ASP A 130 -5.01 15.90 16.14
C ASP A 130 -4.92 14.37 16.22
N PRO A 131 -3.72 13.80 16.41
CA PRO A 131 -3.59 12.34 16.42
C PRO A 131 -4.30 11.66 17.60
N HIS A 132 -4.70 12.39 18.65
CA HIS A 132 -5.51 11.81 19.72
C HIS A 132 -6.88 11.37 19.22
N ILE A 133 -7.44 12.01 18.19
CA ILE A 133 -8.71 11.62 17.60
C ILE A 133 -8.61 10.21 17.02
N GLU A 134 -7.55 9.93 16.25
CA GLU A 134 -7.32 8.60 15.70
C GLU A 134 -7.09 7.57 16.81
N LEU A 135 -6.24 7.89 17.80
CA LEU A 135 -5.95 6.97 18.91
C LEU A 135 -7.20 6.64 19.74
N ILE A 136 -8.01 7.63 20.08
CA ILE A 136 -9.27 7.44 20.81
C ILE A 136 -10.27 6.66 19.95
N HIS A 137 -10.38 6.98 18.66
CA HIS A 137 -11.23 6.25 17.74
C HIS A 137 -10.83 4.76 17.65
N LEU A 138 -9.53 4.44 17.62
CA LEU A 138 -9.04 3.06 17.70
C LEU A 138 -9.36 2.42 19.06
N TYR A 139 -9.16 3.17 20.16
CA TYR A 139 -9.34 2.72 21.54
C TYR A 139 -10.78 2.33 21.84
N LEU A 140 -11.75 3.12 21.38
CA LEU A 140 -13.18 2.83 21.54
C LEU A 140 -13.60 1.50 20.88
N GLY A 141 -12.82 1.00 19.91
CA GLY A 141 -13.01 -0.32 19.32
C GLY A 141 -12.45 -1.50 20.10
N LEU A 142 -11.72 -1.27 21.20
CA LEU A 142 -11.11 -2.34 21.99
C LEU A 142 -12.14 -3.00 22.93
N PRO A 143 -12.37 -4.32 22.83
CA PRO A 143 -13.31 -5.02 23.70
C PRO A 143 -12.80 -5.07 25.15
N GLY A 144 -13.71 -4.85 26.11
CA GLY A 144 -13.42 -4.99 27.54
C GLY A 144 -12.57 -3.86 28.14
N LYS A 145 -12.36 -2.77 27.42
CA LYS A 145 -11.73 -1.56 27.95
C LYS A 145 -12.78 -0.57 28.47
N SER A 146 -12.43 0.20 29.49
CA SER A 146 -13.31 1.27 29.96
C SER A 146 -13.50 2.29 28.86
N GLN A 147 -14.74 2.69 28.64
CA GLN A 147 -15.15 3.70 27.68
C GLN A 147 -15.62 4.99 28.37
N ASN A 148 -15.35 5.12 29.67
CA ASN A 148 -15.60 6.34 30.42
C ASN A 148 -14.56 7.41 30.04
N GLU A 149 -15.02 8.64 29.80
CA GLU A 149 -14.17 9.78 29.44
C GLU A 149 -13.02 10.02 30.42
N LYS A 150 -13.25 9.87 31.73
CA LYS A 150 -12.21 10.06 32.76
C LYS A 150 -11.09 9.03 32.66
N ASP A 151 -11.45 7.78 32.36
CA ASP A 151 -10.46 6.71 32.22
C ASP A 151 -9.67 6.89 30.92
N ILE A 152 -10.33 7.26 29.83
CA ILE A 152 -9.70 7.59 28.55
C ILE A 152 -8.76 8.79 28.72
N ALA A 153 -9.20 9.84 29.41
CA ALA A 153 -8.42 11.02 29.72
C ALA A 153 -7.14 10.67 30.50
N GLY A 154 -7.24 9.77 31.48
CA GLY A 154 -6.07 9.26 32.21
C GLY A 154 -5.07 8.51 31.34
N ILE A 155 -5.55 7.70 30.38
CA ILE A 155 -4.70 6.91 29.47
C ILE A 155 -3.95 7.80 28.47
N PHE A 156 -4.65 8.79 27.90
CA PHE A 156 -4.09 9.67 26.86
C PHE A 156 -3.53 10.99 27.42
N HIS A 157 -3.56 11.18 28.75
CA HIS A 157 -3.11 12.41 29.42
C HIS A 157 -3.80 13.68 28.90
N LEU A 158 -5.11 13.57 28.64
CA LEU A 158 -5.97 14.67 28.20
C LEU A 158 -6.89 15.11 29.33
N SER A 159 -7.56 16.25 29.16
CA SER A 159 -8.68 16.61 30.04
C SER A 159 -9.93 15.79 29.66
N PRO A 160 -10.83 15.47 30.61
CA PRO A 160 -12.10 14.82 30.31
C PRO A 160 -12.93 15.59 29.28
N GLU A 161 -12.90 16.93 29.33
CA GLU A 161 -13.60 17.80 28.38
C GLU A 161 -13.06 17.63 26.96
N SER A 162 -11.73 17.49 26.82
CA SER A 162 -11.09 17.26 25.52
C SER A 162 -11.50 15.90 24.94
N VAL A 163 -11.55 14.86 25.79
CA VAL A 163 -12.02 13.52 25.37
C VAL A 163 -13.48 13.57 24.96
N GLY A 164 -14.34 14.26 25.72
CA GLY A 164 -15.75 14.46 25.38
C GLY A 164 -15.92 15.10 24.00
N GLN A 165 -15.18 16.18 23.72
CA GLN A 165 -15.19 16.84 22.41
C GLN A 165 -14.77 15.90 21.26
N ILE A 166 -13.78 15.05 21.49
CA ILE A 166 -13.34 14.05 20.50
C ILE A 166 -14.44 13.01 20.25
N ILE A 167 -15.07 12.50 21.32
CA ILE A 167 -16.17 11.53 21.21
C ILE A 167 -17.36 12.16 20.48
N ASP A 168 -17.74 13.39 20.83
CA ASP A 168 -18.82 14.14 20.17
C ASP A 168 -18.53 14.34 18.68
N PHE A 169 -17.29 14.71 18.33
CA PHE A 169 -16.86 14.81 16.94
C PHE A 169 -17.01 13.46 16.22
N LEU A 170 -16.43 12.39 16.75
CA LEU A 170 -16.49 11.06 16.15
C LEU A 170 -17.94 10.57 15.98
N GLN A 171 -18.81 10.82 16.97
CA GLN A 171 -20.22 10.46 16.91
C GLN A 171 -20.98 11.30 15.87
N SER A 172 -20.76 12.61 15.84
CA SER A 172 -21.41 13.52 14.88
C SER A 172 -21.09 13.15 13.42
N LYS A 173 -19.91 12.57 13.18
CA LYS A 173 -19.44 12.09 11.87
C LYS A 173 -19.76 10.62 11.61
N LYS A 174 -20.54 9.98 12.50
CA LYS A 174 -20.93 8.56 12.42
C LYS A 174 -19.72 7.62 12.32
N LEU A 175 -18.60 8.02 12.91
CA LEU A 175 -17.40 7.20 13.02
C LEU A 175 -17.51 6.24 14.21
N ILE A 176 -18.30 6.61 15.21
CA ILE A 176 -18.70 5.76 16.33
C ILE A 176 -20.21 5.87 16.56
N GLU A 177 -20.79 4.84 17.16
CA GLU A 177 -22.18 4.79 17.59
C GLU A 177 -22.28 4.13 18.96
N PHE A 178 -23.16 4.64 19.82
CA PHE A 178 -23.40 4.03 21.13
C PHE A 178 -24.49 2.96 21.02
N GLN A 179 -24.11 1.69 21.16
CA GLN A 179 -25.00 0.54 21.06
C GLN A 179 -24.80 -0.40 22.25
N ASN A 180 -25.88 -0.85 22.88
CA ASN A 180 -25.84 -1.81 24.00
C ASN A 180 -24.92 -1.38 25.16
N GLY A 181 -24.95 -0.09 25.51
CA GLY A 181 -24.14 0.44 26.62
C GLY A 181 -22.65 0.60 26.31
N ARG A 182 -22.24 0.54 25.03
CA ARG A 182 -20.86 0.73 24.60
C ARG A 182 -20.77 1.47 23.27
N TRP A 183 -19.66 2.17 23.05
CA TRP A 183 -19.26 2.67 21.75
C TRP A 183 -18.84 1.52 20.84
N VAL A 184 -19.39 1.52 19.64
CA VAL A 184 -19.03 0.66 18.52
C VAL A 184 -18.45 1.56 17.45
N ARG A 185 -17.25 1.22 16.97
CA ARG A 185 -16.60 1.98 15.89
C ARG A 185 -17.04 1.49 14.51
N HIS A 186 -17.14 2.43 13.58
CA HIS A 186 -17.23 2.15 12.16
C HIS A 186 -15.83 2.21 11.53
N ARG A 187 -15.61 1.46 10.45
CA ARG A 187 -14.32 1.48 9.77
C ARG A 187 -14.18 2.77 8.96
N ILE A 188 -13.09 3.50 9.19
CA ILE A 188 -12.56 4.48 8.24
C ILE A 188 -11.49 3.74 7.42
N GLN A 189 -11.70 3.63 6.12
CA GLN A 189 -10.71 3.10 5.17
C GLN A 189 -10.11 4.21 4.31
N GLN A 190 -9.96 5.42 4.87
CA GLN A 190 -9.19 6.47 4.24
C GLN A 190 -7.78 6.40 4.80
N HIS A 191 -6.86 5.75 4.10
CA HIS A 191 -5.45 6.07 4.28
C HIS A 191 -5.22 7.43 3.66
N LEU A 192 -4.57 8.33 4.40
CA LEU A 192 -4.22 9.63 3.89
C LEU A 192 -3.25 9.46 2.71
N SER A 193 -3.66 9.93 1.53
CA SER A 193 -2.86 9.79 0.32
C SER A 193 -1.55 10.59 0.45
N ALA A 194 -0.51 10.16 -0.26
CA ALA A 194 0.77 10.87 -0.28
C ALA A 194 0.63 12.28 -0.88
N GLU A 195 -0.36 12.49 -1.73
CA GLU A 195 -0.69 13.77 -2.37
C GLU A 195 -1.62 14.65 -1.52
N SER A 196 -2.15 14.13 -0.40
CA SER A 196 -2.99 14.94 0.48
C SER A 196 -2.16 16.05 1.13
N PRO A 197 -2.66 17.30 1.15
CA PRO A 197 -1.98 18.40 1.85
C PRO A 197 -1.85 18.15 3.36
N LEU A 198 -2.65 17.24 3.92
CA LEU A 198 -2.60 16.88 5.33
C LEU A 198 -1.55 15.80 5.64
N CYS A 199 -1.00 15.12 4.63
CA CYS A 199 -0.12 13.98 4.85
C CYS A 199 1.15 14.36 5.62
N GLN A 200 1.84 15.42 5.18
CA GLN A 200 3.06 15.88 5.84
C GLN A 200 2.78 16.41 7.27
N PRO A 201 1.80 17.32 7.49
CA PRO A 201 1.44 17.75 8.85
C PRO A 201 1.06 16.60 9.79
N HIS A 202 0.22 15.67 9.34
CA HIS A 202 -0.19 14.52 10.12
C HIS A 202 1.01 13.66 10.52
N GLN A 203 1.89 13.32 9.56
CA GLN A 203 3.09 12.54 9.86
C GLN A 203 4.01 13.24 10.87
N GLN A 204 4.16 14.57 10.80
CA GLN A 204 4.94 15.33 11.78
C GLN A 204 4.34 15.22 13.18
N LEU A 205 3.03 15.45 13.31
CA LEU A 205 2.32 15.37 14.59
C LEU A 205 2.41 13.98 15.22
N VAL A 206 2.18 12.93 14.43
CA VAL A 206 2.31 11.55 14.90
C VAL A 206 3.76 11.25 15.32
N ARG A 207 4.78 11.76 14.59
CA ARG A 207 6.18 11.59 15.00
C ARG A 207 6.48 12.29 16.32
N PHE A 208 5.98 13.52 16.53
CA PHE A 208 6.15 14.22 17.81
C PHE A 208 5.56 13.42 18.98
N GLN A 209 4.32 12.93 18.84
CA GLN A 209 3.71 12.07 19.84
C GLN A 209 4.46 10.75 20.04
N THR A 210 4.98 10.17 18.95
CA THR A 210 5.78 8.94 19.02
C THR A 210 7.03 9.18 19.84
N ILE A 211 7.77 10.26 19.58
CA ILE A 211 8.98 10.63 20.36
C ILE A 211 8.63 10.78 21.84
N GLU A 212 7.54 11.47 22.16
CA GLU A 212 7.07 11.63 23.54
C GLU A 212 6.73 10.28 24.19
N LYS A 213 6.00 9.41 23.48
CA LYS A 213 5.62 8.09 23.97
C LYS A 213 6.84 7.20 24.18
N LEU A 214 7.77 7.20 23.24
CA LEU A 214 9.03 6.45 23.30
C LEU A 214 9.86 6.85 24.53
N GLY A 215 9.89 8.13 24.89
CA GLY A 215 10.58 8.62 26.08
C GLY A 215 9.99 8.14 27.41
N ARG A 216 8.77 7.60 27.42
CA ARG A 216 8.05 7.11 28.62
C ARG A 216 7.94 5.59 28.69
N LEU A 217 8.31 4.86 27.63
CA LEU A 217 8.16 3.40 27.58
C LEU A 217 9.33 2.71 28.29
N GLU A 218 9.00 1.64 29.02
CA GLU A 218 10.00 0.71 29.54
C GLU A 218 10.65 -0.07 28.41
N LYS A 219 11.94 -0.41 28.57
CA LYS A 219 12.73 -1.08 27.53
C LYS A 219 12.11 -2.40 27.04
N GLN A 220 11.41 -3.12 27.91
CA GLN A 220 10.78 -4.39 27.59
C GLN A 220 9.56 -4.25 26.67
N ASP A 221 8.90 -3.09 26.69
CA ASP A 221 7.72 -2.79 25.87
C ASP A 221 8.11 -2.08 24.56
N LEU A 222 9.42 -1.90 24.34
CA LEU A 222 9.98 -1.14 23.24
C LEU A 222 10.71 -2.05 22.25
N TYR A 223 10.33 -1.95 20.97
CA TYR A 223 11.12 -2.47 19.86
C TYR A 223 11.47 -1.31 18.93
N THR A 224 12.75 -0.92 18.89
CA THR A 224 13.24 0.15 18.02
C THR A 224 14.34 -0.36 17.10
N PHE A 225 14.30 0.08 15.86
CA PHE A 225 15.34 -0.15 14.87
C PHE A 225 15.60 1.16 14.15
N MET A 226 16.86 1.57 14.09
CA MET A 226 17.32 2.73 13.33
C MET A 226 18.67 2.39 12.71
N ALA A 227 18.80 2.62 11.42
CA ALA A 227 20.03 2.38 10.68
C ALA A 227 20.23 3.47 9.63
N THR A 228 21.47 3.94 9.52
CA THR A 228 21.92 4.79 8.43
C THR A 228 22.86 3.95 7.57
N VAL A 229 22.55 3.82 6.29
CA VAL A 229 23.27 2.94 5.37
C VAL A 229 23.55 3.66 4.05
N THR A 230 24.63 3.28 3.38
CA THR A 230 24.91 3.67 1.99
C THR A 230 24.44 2.56 1.07
N MET A 231 23.75 2.92 -0.01
CA MET A 231 23.24 1.98 -1.01
C MET A 231 23.04 2.70 -2.35
N ASP A 232 22.95 1.93 -3.43
CA ASP A 232 22.47 2.45 -4.72
C ASP A 232 20.94 2.54 -4.78
N GLU A 233 20.43 3.21 -5.82
CA GLU A 233 18.99 3.43 -6.03
C GLU A 233 18.24 2.11 -6.26
N ASP A 234 18.85 1.15 -6.95
CA ASP A 234 18.24 -0.15 -7.24
C ASP A 234 18.02 -0.94 -5.94
N THR A 235 19.01 -0.95 -5.04
CA THR A 235 18.90 -1.56 -3.71
C THR A 235 17.83 -0.86 -2.87
N ARG A 236 17.76 0.48 -2.92
CA ARG A 236 16.71 1.27 -2.24
C ARG A 236 15.31 0.85 -2.69
N LEU A 237 15.10 0.71 -3.99
CA LEU A 237 13.83 0.26 -4.57
C LEU A 237 13.49 -1.18 -4.16
N GLN A 238 14.47 -2.07 -4.11
CA GLN A 238 14.26 -3.44 -3.64
C GLN A 238 13.84 -3.49 -2.17
N ILE A 239 14.48 -2.70 -1.29
CA ILE A 239 14.09 -2.60 0.13
C ILE A 239 12.65 -2.08 0.25
N GLN A 240 12.29 -1.05 -0.50
CA GLN A 240 10.93 -0.52 -0.53
C GLN A 240 9.92 -1.60 -0.93
N ALA A 241 10.20 -2.36 -1.99
CA ALA A 241 9.33 -3.44 -2.45
C ALA A 241 9.18 -4.55 -1.41
N GLN A 242 10.26 -4.92 -0.69
CA GLN A 242 10.19 -5.90 0.40
C GLN A 242 9.37 -5.38 1.58
N PHE A 243 9.49 -4.10 1.93
CA PHE A 243 8.67 -3.49 2.97
C PHE A 243 7.18 -3.51 2.59
N LEU A 244 6.82 -3.22 1.34
CA LEU A 244 5.43 -3.35 0.87
C LEU A 244 4.90 -4.79 0.97
N LYS A 245 5.74 -5.80 0.66
CA LYS A 245 5.38 -7.21 0.86
C LYS A 245 5.18 -7.55 2.33
N PHE A 246 6.03 -7.01 3.21
CA PHE A 246 5.88 -7.14 4.66
C PHE A 246 4.57 -6.52 5.14
N LEU A 247 4.20 -5.31 4.67
CA LEU A 247 2.93 -4.66 5.03
C LEU A 247 1.72 -5.52 4.67
N LYS A 248 1.68 -6.14 3.48
CA LYS A 248 0.59 -7.08 3.11
C LYS A 248 0.49 -8.25 4.08
N LYS A 249 1.64 -8.81 4.48
CA LYS A 249 1.67 -9.90 5.45
C LYS A 249 1.21 -9.44 6.83
N ALA A 250 1.67 -8.27 7.28
CA ALA A 250 1.27 -7.66 8.54
C ALA A 250 -0.24 -7.38 8.57
N GLU A 251 -0.81 -6.85 7.49
CA GLU A 251 -2.25 -6.63 7.34
C GLU A 251 -3.05 -7.93 7.51
N SER A 252 -2.60 -9.02 6.88
CA SER A 252 -3.21 -10.34 7.06
C SER A 252 -3.16 -10.81 8.52
N LEU A 253 -2.03 -10.61 9.20
CA LEU A 253 -1.89 -10.94 10.62
C LEU A 253 -2.85 -10.12 11.48
N VAL A 254 -2.91 -8.80 11.26
CA VAL A 254 -3.81 -7.88 11.97
C VAL A 254 -5.27 -8.27 11.77
N LYS A 255 -5.70 -8.56 10.52
CA LYS A 255 -7.06 -8.99 10.20
C LYS A 255 -7.47 -10.28 10.92
N SER A 256 -6.53 -11.21 11.10
CA SER A 256 -6.78 -12.47 11.82
C SER A 256 -6.70 -12.35 13.35
N SER A 257 -6.20 -11.23 13.86
CA SER A 257 -5.97 -11.03 15.29
C SER A 257 -7.22 -10.51 16.02
N LYS A 258 -7.33 -10.83 17.33
CA LYS A 258 -8.31 -10.18 18.20
C LYS A 258 -7.74 -8.84 18.68
N PRO A 259 -8.47 -7.72 18.56
CA PRO A 259 -7.99 -6.42 19.00
C PRO A 259 -7.84 -6.42 20.53
N LYS A 260 -6.62 -6.18 21.02
CA LYS A 260 -6.30 -6.12 22.46
C LYS A 260 -5.50 -4.88 22.86
N GLY A 261 -4.86 -4.23 21.89
CA GLY A 261 -4.05 -3.04 22.07
C GLY A 261 -3.95 -2.26 20.77
N ILE A 262 -3.43 -1.04 20.88
CA ILE A 262 -3.14 -0.16 19.75
C ILE A 262 -1.63 -0.15 19.59
N TYR A 263 -1.17 -0.40 18.37
CA TYR A 263 0.24 -0.43 18.03
C TYR A 263 0.47 0.50 16.84
N GLN A 264 1.49 1.34 16.95
CA GLN A 264 1.94 2.20 15.85
C GLN A 264 3.15 1.54 15.18
N LEU A 265 3.13 1.46 13.85
CA LEU A 265 4.27 1.09 13.05
C LEU A 265 4.65 2.27 12.14
N GLN A 266 5.93 2.60 12.09
CA GLN A 266 6.48 3.65 11.24
C GLN A 266 7.71 3.11 10.51
N PHE A 267 7.87 3.52 9.25
CA PHE A 267 9.03 3.20 8.43
C PHE A 267 9.36 4.41 7.57
N ASP A 268 10.55 4.95 7.78
CA ASP A 268 11.06 6.10 7.08
C ASP A 268 12.25 5.69 6.22
N MET A 269 12.18 5.98 4.93
CA MET A 269 13.29 5.77 4.01
C MET A 269 13.42 6.99 3.11
N PHE A 270 14.48 7.76 3.32
CA PHE A 270 14.77 8.98 2.59
C PHE A 270 16.28 9.14 2.39
N PRO A 271 16.71 9.82 1.31
CA PRO A 271 18.11 10.16 1.13
C PRO A 271 18.47 11.38 1.99
N TRP A 272 19.55 11.28 2.77
CA TRP A 272 20.18 12.45 3.37
C TRP A 272 20.91 13.30 2.33
N PHE A 273 21.41 12.64 1.29
CA PHE A 273 22.09 13.22 0.14
C PHE A 273 21.79 12.34 -1.08
N LYS A 274 21.58 12.94 -2.25
CA LYS A 274 21.52 12.24 -3.53
C LYS A 274 22.79 12.61 -4.30
N GLY A 275 23.64 11.63 -4.58
CA GLY A 275 24.74 11.79 -5.53
C GLY A 275 24.22 11.94 -6.96
N ASP A 276 25.08 12.47 -7.83
CA ASP A 276 24.81 12.59 -9.28
C ASP A 276 24.63 11.23 -9.98
#